data_AF-A0A851KGR7-F1
#
_entry.id   AF-A0A851KGR7-F1
#
_cell.length_a   1.000
_cell.length_b   1.000
_cell.length_c   1.000
_cell.angle_alpha   90.00
_cell.angle_beta   90.00
_cell.angle_gamma   90.00
#
_symmetry.space_group_name_H-M   'P 1'
#
loop_
_entity.id
_entity.type
_entity.pdbx_description
1 polymer ?
#
loop_
_entity_poly.entity_id
_entity_poly.type
_entity_poly.pdbx_seq_one_letter_code
_entity_poly.pdbx_strand_id
1 'polypeptide(L)'
;PALRRLALALAPKELRAASGVYVGVGGPSYETPAECRYLRRVGADAVGMSTVSEASAARHLGLRVLGLSLITNIAPADELQ
;
A
#
# COMPACT_ATOMS: atom_id res chain seq x y z
N PRO A 1 -3.15 -5.01 14.20
CA PRO A 1 -4.21 -3.97 14.35
C PRO A 1 -3.86 -2.82 15.31
N ALA A 2 -3.31 -3.11 16.50
CA ALA A 2 -2.99 -2.09 17.51
C ALA A 2 -2.01 -1.01 17.00
N LEU A 3 -0.91 -1.40 16.35
CA LEU A 3 0.07 -0.45 15.79
C LEU A 3 -0.56 0.52 14.79
N ARG A 4 -1.43 0.03 13.89
CA ARG A 4 -2.15 0.88 12.93
C ARG A 4 -3.06 1.88 13.63
N ARG A 5 -3.82 1.45 14.65
CA ARG A 5 -4.69 2.37 15.41
C ARG A 5 -3.87 3.45 16.11
N LEU A 6 -2.74 3.08 16.72
CA LEU A 6 -1.84 4.03 17.35
C LEU A 6 -1.28 5.03 16.31
N ALA A 7 -0.81 4.53 15.17
CA ALA A 7 -0.29 5.39 14.10
C ALA A 7 -1.34 6.40 13.60
N LEU A 8 -2.59 5.96 13.38
CA LEU A 8 -3.69 6.85 12.99
C LEU A 8 -4.07 7.86 14.08
N ALA A 9 -4.02 7.46 15.35
CA ALA A 9 -4.30 8.36 16.47
C ALA A 9 -3.21 9.42 16.68
N LEU A 10 -1.96 9.11 16.30
CA LEU A 10 -0.82 10.02 16.38
C LEU A 10 -0.59 10.84 15.12
N ALA A 11 -1.28 10.53 14.01
CA ALA A 11 -1.12 11.26 12.77
C ALA A 11 -1.55 12.73 12.96
N PRO A 12 -0.74 13.71 12.48
CA PRO A 12 -1.14 15.12 12.50
C PRO A 12 -2.45 15.33 11.76
N LYS A 13 -3.27 16.30 12.19
CA LYS A 13 -4.58 16.56 11.58
C LYS A 13 -4.46 17.06 10.14
N GLU A 14 -3.32 17.65 9.81
CA GLU A 14 -2.97 18.18 8.50
C GLU A 14 -2.56 17.07 7.52
N LEU A 15 -2.15 15.91 8.05
CA LEU A 15 -1.79 14.75 7.24
C LEU A 15 -3.04 13.96 6.87
N ARG A 16 -3.24 13.75 5.57
CA ARG A 16 -4.26 12.81 5.05
C ARG A 16 -3.81 11.37 5.27
N ALA A 17 -3.85 10.93 6.53
CA ALA A 17 -3.56 9.55 6.89
C ALA A 17 -4.80 8.66 6.66
N ALA A 18 -4.65 7.64 5.82
CA ALA A 18 -5.67 6.64 5.55
C ALA A 18 -5.09 5.24 5.74
N SER A 19 -5.96 4.25 5.96
CA SER A 19 -5.59 2.84 5.94
C SER A 19 -6.18 2.16 4.72
N GLY A 20 -5.39 1.29 4.08
CA GLY A 20 -5.84 0.52 2.93
C GLY A 20 -5.05 -0.79 2.75
N VAL A 21 -5.25 -1.41 1.60
CA VAL A 21 -4.58 -2.64 1.14
C VAL A 21 -3.44 -2.27 0.19
N TYR A 22 -2.24 -2.70 0.55
CA TYR A 22 -1.06 -2.60 -0.30
C TYR A 22 -0.85 -3.92 -1.06
N VAL A 23 -0.64 -3.84 -2.36
CA VAL A 23 -0.23 -4.98 -3.20
C VAL A 23 1.23 -4.82 -3.62
N GLY A 24 2.03 -5.88 -3.41
CA GLY A 24 3.40 -5.98 -3.90
C GLY A 24 3.45 -6.69 -5.25
N VAL A 25 4.10 -6.08 -6.23
CA VAL A 25 4.42 -6.69 -7.55
C VAL A 25 5.94 -6.82 -7.71
N GLY A 26 6.39 -7.48 -8.78
CA GLY A 26 7.82 -7.69 -9.03
C GLY A 26 8.60 -6.45 -9.50
N GLY A 27 7.97 -5.54 -10.24
CA GLY A 27 8.68 -4.47 -10.94
C GLY A 27 9.71 -5.01 -11.97
N PRO A 28 10.64 -4.18 -12.46
CA PRO A 28 10.78 -2.73 -12.22
C PRO A 28 9.85 -1.88 -13.08
N SER A 29 9.17 -2.49 -14.05
CA SER A 29 8.16 -1.81 -14.87
C SER A 29 6.96 -1.45 -14.02
N TYR A 30 6.43 -0.24 -14.20
CA TYR A 30 5.14 0.15 -13.65
C TYR A 30 4.01 -0.65 -14.27
N GLU A 31 2.89 -0.69 -13.56
CA GLU A 31 1.67 -1.36 -13.99
C GLU A 31 1.05 -0.63 -15.17
N THR A 32 0.55 -1.40 -16.14
CA THR A 32 -0.31 -0.92 -17.21
C THR A 32 -1.67 -0.48 -16.66
N PRO A 33 -2.43 0.35 -17.38
CA PRO A 33 -3.77 0.74 -16.92
C PRO A 33 -4.72 -0.44 -16.68
N ALA A 34 -4.60 -1.50 -17.48
CA ALA A 34 -5.39 -2.72 -17.28
C ALA A 34 -5.03 -3.43 -15.97
N GLU A 35 -3.74 -3.51 -15.62
CA GLU A 35 -3.27 -4.05 -14.35
C GLU A 35 -3.73 -3.17 -13.18
N CYS A 36 -3.63 -1.84 -13.29
CA CYS A 36 -4.13 -0.92 -12.27
C CYS A 36 -5.64 -1.11 -12.01
N ARG A 37 -6.46 -1.25 -13.06
CA ARG A 37 -7.90 -1.54 -12.91
C ARG A 37 -8.15 -2.88 -12.25
N TYR A 38 -7.41 -3.91 -12.66
CA TYR A 38 -7.52 -5.23 -12.06
C TYR A 38 -7.19 -5.16 -10.56
N LEU A 39 -6.04 -4.58 -10.20
CA LEU A 39 -5.60 -4.44 -8.81
C LEU A 39 -6.65 -3.69 -7.96
N ARG A 40 -7.20 -2.59 -8.49
CA ARG A 40 -8.27 -1.85 -7.83
C ARG A 40 -9.54 -2.70 -7.64
N ARG A 41 -9.95 -3.46 -8.66
CA ARG A 41 -11.13 -4.34 -8.59
C ARG A 41 -10.96 -5.48 -7.58
N VAL A 42 -9.74 -5.96 -7.35
CA VAL A 42 -9.46 -6.95 -6.31
C VAL A 42 -9.17 -6.34 -4.94
N GLY A 43 -9.33 -5.01 -4.81
CA GLY A 43 -9.33 -4.31 -3.52
C GLY A 43 -8.00 -3.67 -3.12
N ALA A 44 -7.07 -3.44 -4.05
CA ALA A 44 -5.85 -2.67 -3.78
C ALA A 44 -6.14 -1.17 -3.66
N ASP A 45 -5.60 -0.54 -2.62
CA ASP A 45 -5.58 0.91 -2.44
C ASP A 45 -4.22 1.53 -2.83
N ALA A 46 -3.15 0.72 -2.77
CA ALA A 46 -1.80 1.09 -3.18
C ALA A 46 -1.08 -0.11 -3.81
N VAL A 47 -0.16 0.17 -4.73
CA VAL A 47 0.72 -0.83 -5.35
C VAL A 47 2.17 -0.36 -5.25
N GLY A 48 3.10 -1.31 -5.13
CA GLY A 48 4.53 -1.06 -5.29
C GLY A 48 5.32 -2.35 -5.37
N MET A 49 6.65 -2.24 -5.30
CA MET A 49 7.57 -3.31 -5.72
C MET A 49 8.38 -3.92 -4.57
N SER A 50 7.96 -3.71 -3.31
CA SER A 50 8.72 -4.11 -2.11
C SER A 50 7.75 -4.39 -0.95
N THR A 51 8.26 -4.45 0.29
CA THR A 51 7.55 -4.51 1.58
C THR A 51 6.82 -5.82 1.88
N VAL A 52 6.19 -6.48 0.90
CA VAL A 52 5.40 -7.71 1.15
C VAL A 52 6.29 -8.86 1.65
N SER A 53 7.47 -9.04 1.06
CA SER A 53 8.40 -10.10 1.44
C SER A 53 8.98 -9.87 2.84
N GLU A 54 9.40 -8.64 3.13
CA GLU A 54 9.94 -8.25 4.45
C GLU A 54 8.87 -8.37 5.54
N ALA A 55 7.65 -7.89 5.27
CA ALA A 55 6.53 -7.99 6.21
C ALA A 55 6.14 -9.44 6.49
N SER A 56 6.20 -10.31 5.47
CA SER A 56 5.91 -11.74 5.61
C SER A 56 6.96 -12.45 6.45
N ALA A 57 8.25 -12.21 6.16
CA ALA A 57 9.36 -12.75 6.96
C ALA A 57 9.32 -12.25 8.41
N ALA A 58 9.10 -10.96 8.64
CA ALA A 58 8.99 -10.38 9.98
C ALA A 58 7.85 -11.02 10.79
N ARG A 59 6.69 -11.25 10.16
CA ARG A 59 5.55 -11.93 10.80
C ARG A 59 5.86 -13.39 11.10
N HIS A 60 6.56 -14.09 10.21
CA HIS A 60 7.02 -15.46 10.47
C HIS A 60 7.93 -15.55 11.69
N LEU A 61 8.76 -14.52 11.91
CA LEU A 61 9.61 -14.38 13.11
C LEU A 61 8.86 -13.86 14.36
N GLY A 62 7.53 -13.74 14.31
CA GLY A 62 6.71 -13.29 15.44
C GLY A 62 6.77 -11.77 15.71
N LEU A 63 7.32 -10.97 14.80
CA LEU A 63 7.39 -9.52 14.96
C LEU A 63 6.04 -8.86 14.68
N ARG A 64 5.75 -7.78 15.42
CA ARG A 64 4.62 -6.90 15.10
C ARG A 64 5.03 -5.93 13.99
N VAL A 65 4.26 -5.89 12.91
CA VAL A 65 4.54 -5.06 11.72
C VAL A 65 3.54 -3.91 11.60
N LEU A 66 4.06 -2.72 11.29
CA LEU A 66 3.31 -1.56 10.81
C LEU A 66 3.85 -1.22 9.42
N GLY A 67 2.99 -1.23 8.40
CA GLY A 67 3.32 -0.76 7.05
C GLY A 67 2.80 0.66 6.86
N LEU A 68 3.64 1.52 6.29
CA LEU A 68 3.29 2.89 5.88
C LEU A 68 3.71 3.06 4.42
N SER A 69 2.82 3.55 3.59
CA SER A 69 3.09 3.84 2.19
C SER A 69 2.86 5.32 1.93
N LEU A 70 3.90 6.01 1.45
CA LEU A 70 3.75 7.35 0.91
C LEU A 70 3.31 7.23 -0.54
N ILE A 71 2.13 7.75 -0.87
CA ILE A 71 1.62 7.71 -2.24
C ILE A 71 2.32 8.80 -3.05
N THR A 72 3.27 8.40 -3.89
CA THR A 72 4.10 9.30 -4.68
C THR A 72 3.48 9.70 -6.01
N ASN A 73 2.54 8.90 -6.51
CA ASN A 73 1.84 9.13 -7.77
C ASN A 73 0.48 8.44 -7.77
N ILE A 74 -0.39 8.88 -8.67
CA ILE A 74 -1.68 8.23 -8.93
C ILE A 74 -1.46 7.18 -10.03
N ALA A 75 -1.91 5.96 -9.78
CA ALA A 75 -1.86 4.89 -10.77
C ALA A 75 -2.85 5.19 -11.92
N PRO A 76 -2.48 4.99 -13.19
CA PRO A 76 -3.33 5.28 -14.33
C PRO A 76 -4.44 4.22 -14.43
N ALA A 77 -5.52 4.36 -13.65
CA ALA A 77 -6.61 3.38 -13.68
C ALA A 77 -7.56 3.59 -14.86
N ASP A 78 -7.65 4.81 -15.37
CA ASP A 78 -8.26 5.20 -16.65
C ASP A 78 -7.59 6.53 -17.01
N GLU A 79 -7.46 6.86 -18.30
CA GLU A 79 -7.04 8.22 -18.69
C GLU A 79 -7.93 9.22 -17.94
N LEU A 80 -7.29 10.10 -17.16
CA LEU A 80 -7.93 11.34 -16.76
C LEU A 80 -8.31 12.05 -18.07
N GLN A 81 -9.58 12.05 -18.41
CA GLN A 81 -10.15 13.21 -19.09
C GLN A 81 -10.08 14.42 -18.15
#